data_AF-A0A2D9SW74-F1
#
_entry.id   AF-A0A2D9SW74-F1
#
_cell.length_a   1.000
_cell.length_b   1.000
_cell.length_c   1.000
_cell.angle_alpha   90.00
_cell.angle_beta   90.00
_cell.angle_gamma   90.00
#
_symmetry.space_group_name_H-M   'P 1'
#
loop_
_entity.id
_entity.type
_entity.pdbx_description
1 polymer ?
#
loop_
_entity_poly.entity_id
_entity_poly.type
_entity_poly.pdbx_seq_one_letter_code
_entity_poly.pdbx_strand_id
1 'polypeptide(L)' 'VKGDSRSYSIAAASNVAKVTRDRLMVEADEIYPGYNFAQHKGYPTKAHFGRLNELGPCLIHRRSFAPVARISMFPSTGR' A
#
# COMPACT_ATOMS: atom_id res chain seq x y z
N VAL A 1 -21.29 -5.53 8.05
CA VAL A 1 -21.34 -6.73 8.92
C VAL A 1 -19.90 -7.20 9.20
N LYS A 2 -19.53 -7.43 10.47
CA LYS A 2 -18.17 -7.83 10.96
C LYS A 2 -18.11 -9.35 11.14
N GLY A 3 -17.77 -10.09 10.09
CA GLY A 3 -17.84 -11.56 10.08
C GLY A 3 -16.76 -12.25 10.92
N ASP A 4 -15.59 -11.63 10.96
CA ASP A 4 -14.43 -12.02 11.76
C ASP A 4 -14.75 -12.05 13.27
N SER A 5 -15.51 -11.08 13.78
CA SER A 5 -15.90 -11.06 15.19
C SER A 5 -17.02 -12.03 15.55
N ARG A 6 -17.52 -12.82 14.58
CA ARG A 6 -18.70 -13.69 14.75
C ARG A 6 -18.45 -15.14 14.33
N SER A 7 -17.33 -15.44 13.68
CA SER A 7 -17.00 -16.78 13.19
C SER A 7 -15.50 -17.03 13.25
N TYR A 8 -15.10 -18.12 13.89
CA TYR A 8 -13.70 -18.51 14.01
C TYR A 8 -13.05 -18.79 12.65
N SER A 9 -13.77 -19.40 11.72
CA SER A 9 -13.25 -19.67 10.37
C SER A 9 -12.99 -18.37 9.60
N ILE A 10 -13.85 -17.36 9.78
CA ILE A 10 -13.65 -16.04 9.16
C ILE A 10 -12.47 -15.32 9.81
N ALA A 11 -12.36 -15.35 11.14
CA ALA A 11 -11.22 -14.77 11.86
C ALA A 11 -9.89 -15.41 11.43
N ALA A 12 -9.84 -16.73 11.32
CA ALA A 12 -8.66 -17.46 10.86
C ALA A 12 -8.27 -17.05 9.43
N ALA A 13 -9.23 -16.96 8.52
CA ALA A 13 -9.00 -16.51 7.15
C ALA A 13 -8.46 -15.06 7.10
N SER A 14 -9.04 -14.15 7.89
CA SER A 14 -8.58 -12.77 8.00
C SER A 14 -7.14 -12.66 8.51
N ASN A 15 -6.76 -13.47 9.49
CA ASN A 15 -5.39 -13.51 10.02
C ASN A 15 -4.39 -13.99 8.97
N VAL A 16 -4.70 -15.10 8.28
CA VAL A 16 -3.85 -15.62 7.20
C VAL A 16 -3.69 -14.59 6.08
N ALA A 17 -4.78 -13.95 5.67
CA ALA A 17 -4.74 -12.90 4.64
C ALA A 17 -3.86 -11.72 5.05
N LYS A 18 -4.00 -11.24 6.30
CA LYS A 18 -3.23 -10.11 6.83
C LYS A 18 -1.74 -10.42 6.90
N VAL A 19 -1.36 -11.53 7.53
CA VAL A 19 0.05 -11.92 7.69
C VAL A 19 0.71 -12.12 6.33
N THR A 20 0.05 -12.81 5.39
CA THR A 20 0.56 -12.98 4.03
C THR A 20 0.72 -11.64 3.32
N ARG A 21 -0.27 -10.75 3.40
CA ARG A 21 -0.17 -9.43 2.75
C ARG A 21 0.91 -8.55 3.35
N ASP A 22 1.19 -8.66 4.65
CA ASP A 22 2.24 -7.88 5.29
C ASP A 22 3.64 -8.35 4.89
N ARG A 23 3.84 -9.66 4.67
CA ARG A 23 5.09 -10.23 4.13
C ARG A 23 5.36 -9.75 2.70
N LEU A 24 4.34 -9.79 1.84
CA LEU A 24 4.45 -9.29 0.46
C LEU A 24 4.85 -7.81 0.40
N MET A 25 4.45 -7.01 1.40
CA MET A 25 4.86 -5.58 1.45
C MET A 25 6.26 -5.37 2.02
N VAL A 26 6.80 -6.32 2.78
CA VAL A 26 8.23 -6.30 3.14
C VAL A 26 9.06 -6.65 1.92
N GLU A 27 8.70 -7.71 1.19
CA GLU A 27 9.36 -8.09 -0.07
C GLU A 27 9.28 -6.97 -1.12
N ALA A 28 8.13 -6.31 -1.25
CA ALA A 28 7.98 -5.16 -2.14
C ALA A 28 8.88 -3.98 -1.77
N ASP A 29 9.28 -3.82 -0.51
CA ASP A 29 10.17 -2.76 -0.08
C ASP A 29 11.60 -2.97 -0.61
N GLU A 30 12.02 -4.22 -0.72
CA GLU A 30 13.30 -4.61 -1.32
C GLU A 30 13.28 -4.40 -2.85
N ILE A 31 12.15 -4.71 -3.50
CA ILE A 31 11.98 -4.55 -4.96
C ILE A 31 11.83 -3.07 -5.35
N TYR A 32 11.20 -2.26 -4.51
CA TYR A 32 10.93 -0.84 -4.75
C TYR A 32 11.54 0.03 -3.64
N PRO A 33 12.88 0.16 -3.61
CA PRO A 33 13.57 0.91 -2.56
C PRO A 33 13.11 2.38 -2.53
N GLY A 34 13.04 2.94 -1.32
CA GLY A 34 12.63 4.33 -1.08
C GLY A 34 11.14 4.52 -0.80
N TYR A 35 10.28 3.58 -1.19
CA TYR A 35 8.85 3.67 -0.88
C TYR A 35 8.50 3.36 0.57
N ASN A 36 9.32 2.59 1.30
CA ASN A 36 9.10 2.19 2.70
C ASN A 36 7.83 1.34 2.91
N PHE A 37 7.52 0.45 1.96
CA PHE A 37 6.38 -0.46 2.00
C PHE A 37 6.39 -1.37 3.22
N ALA A 38 7.57 -1.74 3.73
CA ALA A 38 7.71 -2.54 4.94
C ALA A 38 7.07 -1.86 6.17
N GLN A 39 7.01 -0.53 6.20
CA GLN A 39 6.44 0.23 7.33
C GLN A 39 4.91 0.40 7.20
N HIS A 40 4.45 0.96 6.09
CA HIS A 40 3.04 1.35 5.93
C HIS A 40 2.20 0.38 5.10
N LYS A 41 2.78 -0.71 4.58
CA LYS A 41 2.08 -1.81 3.88
C LYS A 41 1.25 -1.37 2.65
N GLY A 42 1.59 -0.22 2.07
CA GLY A 42 0.86 0.40 0.97
C GLY A 42 -0.40 1.19 1.37
N TYR A 43 -0.70 1.34 2.67
CA TYR A 43 -1.79 2.22 3.13
C TYR A 43 -1.50 3.70 2.82
N PRO A 44 -2.54 4.54 2.64
CA PRO A 44 -2.40 5.96 2.30
C PRO A 44 -1.99 6.81 3.52
N THR A 45 -0.79 6.56 4.05
CA THR A 45 -0.21 7.33 5.16
C THR A 45 0.48 8.59 4.64
N LYS A 46 0.72 9.58 5.50
CA LYS A 46 1.53 10.77 5.16
C LYS A 46 2.92 10.38 4.61
N ALA A 47 3.55 9.37 5.21
CA ALA A 47 4.84 8.85 4.76
C ALA A 47 4.75 8.31 3.33
N HIS A 48 3.73 7.49 3.02
CA HIS A 48 3.55 6.94 1.70
C HIS A 48 3.26 8.01 0.64
N PHE A 49 2.47 9.03 0.99
CA PHE A 49 2.23 10.16 0.09
C PHE A 49 3.49 10.98 -0.18
N GLY A 50 4.35 11.17 0.83
CA GLY A 50 5.66 11.79 0.63
C GLY A 50 6.47 11.06 -0.43
N ARG A 51 6.58 9.73 -0.30
CA ARG A 51 7.31 8.90 -1.29
C ARG A 51 6.67 8.90 -2.66
N LEU A 52 5.33 8.88 -2.75
CA LEU A 52 4.60 8.97 -4.02
C LEU A 52 4.82 10.31 -4.73
N ASN A 53 4.96 11.41 -3.99
CA ASN A 53 5.24 12.72 -4.58
C ASN A 53 6.70 12.84 -5.03
N GLU A 54 7.64 12.24 -4.28
CA GLU A 54 9.07 12.27 -4.60
C GLU A 54 9.46 11.33 -5.75
N LEU A 55 8.94 10.10 -5.74
CA LEU A 55 9.35 9.02 -6.64
C LEU A 55 8.35 8.75 -7.77
N GLY A 56 7.16 9.36 -7.71
CA GLY A 56 6.01 8.97 -8.52
C GLY A 56 5.41 7.63 -8.06
N PRO A 57 4.43 7.06 -8.80
CA PRO A 57 3.90 5.73 -8.54
C PRO A 57 4.69 4.63 -9.26
N CYS A 58 4.93 3.51 -8.58
CA CYS A 58 5.54 2.30 -9.14
C CYS A 58 4.49 1.32 -9.69
N LEU A 59 4.95 0.15 -10.16
CA LEU A 59 4.11 -0.85 -10.83
C LEU A 59 3.01 -1.44 -9.93
N ILE A 60 3.24 -1.56 -8.63
CA ILE A 60 2.26 -2.15 -7.71
C ILE A 60 1.24 -1.14 -7.17
N HIS A 61 1.37 0.15 -7.50
CA HIS A 61 0.38 1.15 -7.13
C HIS A 61 -0.89 0.98 -7.98
N ARG A 62 -2.04 1.05 -7.30
CA ARG A 62 -3.35 0.99 -7.95
C ARG A 62 -3.64 2.32 -8.64
N ARG A 63 -3.38 2.39 -9.94
CA ARG A 63 -3.51 3.64 -10.74
C ARG A 63 -4.91 4.25 -10.74
N SER A 64 -5.95 3.45 -10.56
CA SER A 64 -7.34 3.93 -10.46
C SER A 64 -7.67 4.63 -9.12
N PHE A 65 -6.82 4.50 -8.10
CA PHE A 65 -7.09 5.11 -6.80
C PHE A 65 -6.77 6.60 -6.89
N ALA A 66 -7.72 7.44 -6.50
CA ALA A 66 -7.68 8.90 -6.73
C ALA A 66 -6.35 9.58 -6.38
N PRO A 67 -5.63 9.26 -5.28
CA PRO A 67 -4.34 9.88 -5.00
C PRO A 67 -3.27 9.53 -6.04
N VAL A 68 -3.22 8.27 -6.48
CA VAL A 68 -2.27 7.80 -7.48
C VAL A 68 -2.62 8.36 -8.86
N ALA A 69 -3.90 8.31 -9.23
CA ALA A 69 -4.39 8.85 -10.51
C ALA A 69 -4.02 10.33 -10.69
N ARG A 70 -4.22 11.14 -9.64
CA ARG A 70 -3.90 12.58 -9.69
C ARG A 70 -2.40 12.85 -9.90
N ILE A 71 -1.54 12.11 -9.20
CA ILE A 71 -0.08 12.24 -9.36
C ILE A 71 0.35 11.78 -10.76
N SER A 72 -0.27 10.73 -11.31
CA SER A 72 0.01 10.28 -12.68
C SER A 72 -0.46 11.25 -13.77
N MET A 73 -1.59 11.95 -13.55
CA MET A 73 -2.15 12.90 -14.52
C MET A 73 -1.45 14.26 -14.46
N PHE A 74 -1.02 14.67 -13.28
CA PHE A 74 -0.31 15.92 -13.04
C PHE A 74 0.94 15.61 -12.21
N PRO A 75 2.01 15.08 -12.83
CA PRO A 75 3.27 14.87 -12.13
C PRO A 75 3.70 16.24 -11.60
N SER A 76 3.80 16.37 -10.28
CA SER A 76 4.24 17.60 -9.65
C SER A 76 5.65 17.89 -10.12
N THR A 77 5.80 18.81 -11.07
CA THR A 77 7.07 19.39 -11.46
C THR A 77 7.71 19.92 -10.18
N GLY A 78 8.91 19.45 -9.87
CA GLY A 78 9.66 19.85 -8.68
C GLY A 78 9.68 21.37 -8.55
N ARG A 79 9.49 21.83 -7.31
CA ARG A 79 9.94 23.15 -6.88
C ARG A 79 11.45 23.12 -6.68
#